data_AF-A0A0G4MKL3-F1
#
_entry.id   AF-A0A0G4MKL3-F1
#
_cell.length_a   1.000
_cell.length_b   1.000
_cell.length_c   1.000
_cell.angle_alpha   90.00
_cell.angle_beta   90.00
_cell.angle_gamma   90.00
#
_symmetry.space_group_name_H-M   'P 1'
#
loop_
_entity.id
_entity.type
_entity.pdbx_description
1 polymer ?
#
loop_
_entity_poly.entity_id
_entity_poly.type
_entity_poly.pdbx_seq_one_letter_code
_entity_poly.pdbx_strand_id
1 'polypeptide(L)'
;QLLSQIASDMNRSEALMRASMGVIGDLADAYPNGELVDVFRQDWLTTLIKETKTNREFQPRTIDTARWAREQVKRQLGGASSIMAQA
;
A
#
# COMPACT_ATOMS: atom_id res chain seq x y z
N GLN A 1 -10.29 -7.76 -1.15
CA GLN A 1 -11.23 -7.70 -2.29
C GLN A 1 -11.69 -6.27 -2.63
N LEU A 2 -12.02 -5.42 -1.65
CA LEU A 2 -12.42 -4.03 -1.93
C LEU A 2 -11.29 -3.19 -2.58
N LEU A 3 -10.09 -3.19 -2.00
CA LEU A 3 -8.96 -2.41 -2.53
C LEU A 3 -8.57 -2.82 -3.96
N SER A 4 -8.66 -4.10 -4.29
CA SER A 4 -8.40 -4.58 -5.65
C SER A 4 -9.46 -4.11 -6.65
N GLN A 5 -10.73 -3.99 -6.23
CA GLN A 5 -11.79 -3.44 -7.08
C GLN A 5 -11.58 -1.94 -7.32
N ILE A 6 -11.23 -1.18 -6.27
CA ILE A 6 -10.87 0.23 -6.40
C ILE A 6 -9.67 0.39 -7.33
N ALA A 7 -8.67 -0.49 -7.26
CA ALA A 7 -7.50 -0.43 -8.13
C ALA A 7 -7.85 -0.56 -9.61
N SER A 8 -8.87 -1.37 -9.95
CA SER A 8 -9.33 -1.58 -11.33
C SER A 8 -10.31 -0.52 -11.86
N ASP A 9 -10.85 0.34 -10.99
CA ASP A 9 -11.77 1.40 -11.41
C ASP A 9 -11.02 2.58 -12.01
N MET A 10 -11.49 3.12 -13.13
CA MET A 10 -10.90 4.32 -13.75
C MET A 10 -11.40 5.61 -13.10
N ASN A 11 -12.58 5.62 -12.48
CA ASN A 11 -13.18 6.80 -11.87
C ASN A 11 -12.86 6.87 -10.37
N ARG A 12 -11.60 7.19 -10.07
CA ARG A 12 -11.09 7.24 -8.69
C ARG A 12 -10.93 8.69 -8.23
N SER A 13 -11.67 9.07 -7.19
CA SER A 13 -11.48 10.38 -6.56
C SER A 13 -10.20 10.41 -5.73
N GLU A 14 -9.57 11.59 -5.61
CA GLU A 14 -8.40 11.76 -4.76
C GLU A 14 -8.67 11.34 -3.31
N ALA A 15 -9.84 11.70 -2.77
CA ALA A 15 -10.22 11.35 -1.40
C ALA A 15 -10.26 9.84 -1.18
N LEU A 16 -10.79 9.09 -2.16
CA LEU A 16 -10.80 7.63 -2.13
C LEU A 16 -9.39 7.05 -2.20
N MET A 17 -8.52 7.61 -3.05
CA MET A 17 -7.12 7.19 -3.14
C MET A 17 -6.36 7.41 -1.83
N ARG A 18 -6.52 8.58 -1.20
CA ARG A 18 -5.92 8.88 0.10
C ARG A 18 -6.39 7.92 1.19
N ALA A 19 -7.71 7.67 1.27
CA ALA A 19 -8.26 6.72 2.23
C ALA A 19 -7.72 5.31 1.99
N SER A 20 -7.62 4.89 0.73
CA SER A 20 -7.07 3.58 0.35
C SER A 20 -5.60 3.44 0.76
N MET A 21 -4.77 4.48 0.57
CA MET A 21 -3.38 4.48 1.04
C MET A 21 -3.30 4.40 2.57
N GLY A 22 -4.17 5.12 3.28
CA GLY A 22 -4.28 5.04 4.74
C GLY A 22 -4.53 3.61 5.21
N VAL A 23 -5.58 2.98 4.69
CA VAL A 23 -5.93 1.59 5.04
C VAL A 23 -4.79 0.61 4.73
N ILE A 24 -4.11 0.76 3.59
CA ILE A 24 -2.95 -0.09 3.24
C ILE A 24 -1.84 0.02 4.30
N GLY A 25 -1.50 1.24 4.71
CA GLY A 25 -0.47 1.45 5.72
C GLY A 25 -0.90 0.99 7.11
N ASP A 26 -2.15 1.23 7.51
CA ASP A 26 -2.70 0.77 8.78
C ASP A 26 -2.70 -0.76 8.87
N LEU A 27 -3.04 -1.46 7.78
CA LEU A 27 -2.97 -2.92 7.71
C LEU A 27 -1.53 -3.44 7.80
N ALA A 28 -0.57 -2.78 7.17
CA ALA A 28 0.83 -3.16 7.27
C ALA A 28 1.40 -2.93 8.68
N ASP A 29 0.93 -1.90 9.39
CA ASP A 29 1.34 -1.60 10.77
C ASP A 29 0.67 -2.53 11.79
N ALA A 30 -0.60 -2.87 11.57
CA ALA A 30 -1.36 -3.77 12.44
C ALA A 30 -0.87 -5.24 12.39
N TYR A 31 -0.26 -5.65 11.27
CA TYR A 31 0.27 -7.00 11.04
C TYR A 31 1.75 -6.96 10.66
N PRO A 32 2.63 -6.58 11.59
CA PRO A 32 4.02 -6.23 11.28
C PRO A 32 4.91 -7.44 10.99
N ASN A 33 4.50 -8.66 11.35
CA ASN A 33 5.35 -9.86 11.27
C ASN A 33 5.23 -10.60 9.93
N GLY A 34 4.67 -9.95 8.90
CA GLY A 34 4.55 -10.53 7.56
C GLY A 34 3.31 -11.40 7.35
N GLU A 35 2.32 -11.34 8.23
CA GLU A 35 1.07 -12.10 8.14
C GLU A 35 0.29 -11.79 6.85
N LEU A 36 0.48 -10.60 6.27
CA LEU A 36 -0.14 -10.16 5.04
C LEU A 36 0.84 -10.05 3.86
N VAL A 37 2.03 -10.67 3.95
CA VAL A 37 3.08 -10.55 2.93
C VAL A 37 2.58 -10.93 1.53
N ASP A 38 1.75 -11.97 1.41
CA ASP A 38 1.21 -12.43 0.13
C ASP A 38 0.21 -11.43 -0.47
N VAL A 39 -0.51 -10.69 0.38
CA VAL A 39 -1.40 -9.62 -0.07
C VAL A 39 -0.58 -8.45 -0.60
N PHE A 40 0.48 -8.07 0.11
CA PHE A 40 1.31 -6.93 -0.25
C PHE A 40 2.28 -7.18 -1.41
N ARG A 41 2.51 -8.45 -1.78
CA ARG A 41 3.27 -8.84 -2.97
C ARG A 41 2.46 -8.71 -4.27
N GLN A 42 1.15 -8.50 -4.21
CA GLN A 42 0.34 -8.40 -5.42
C GLN A 42 0.71 -7.16 -6.24
N ASP A 43 1.00 -7.35 -7.53
CA ASP A 43 1.52 -6.30 -8.42
C ASP A 43 0.61 -5.08 -8.53
N TRP A 44 -0.71 -5.28 -8.48
CA TRP A 44 -1.67 -4.19 -8.53
C TRP A 44 -1.52 -3.23 -7.35
N LEU A 45 -1.13 -3.73 -6.17
CA LEU A 45 -0.98 -2.89 -4.98
C LEU A 45 0.25 -1.99 -5.09
N THR A 46 1.37 -2.53 -5.58
CA THR A 46 2.56 -1.74 -5.86
C THR A 46 2.29 -0.69 -6.95
N THR A 47 1.54 -1.07 -7.98
CA THR A 47 1.13 -0.16 -9.06
C THR A 47 0.24 0.96 -8.53
N LEU A 48 -0.79 0.64 -7.74
CA LEU A 48 -1.72 1.60 -7.14
C LEU A 48 -1.01 2.64 -6.26
N ILE A 49 -0.09 2.18 -5.41
CA ILE A 49 0.70 3.06 -4.54
C ILE A 49 1.61 3.97 -5.38
N LYS A 50 2.23 3.41 -6.43
CA LYS A 50 3.10 4.19 -7.34
C LYS A 50 2.29 5.27 -8.06
N GLU A 51 1.17 4.91 -8.69
CA GLU A 51 0.26 5.83 -9.38
C GLU A 51 -0.14 6.99 -8.46
N THR A 52 -0.60 6.67 -7.25
CA THR A 52 -1.03 7.68 -6.27
C THR A 52 0.10 8.62 -5.88
N LYS A 53 1.30 8.08 -5.61
CA LYS A 53 2.47 8.87 -5.19
C LYS A 53 3.05 9.75 -6.31
N THR A 54 2.88 9.34 -7.57
CA THR A 54 3.43 10.09 -8.72
C THR A 54 2.44 11.04 -9.36
N ASN A 55 1.15 10.99 -8.98
CA ASN A 55 0.13 11.85 -9.54
C ASN A 55 0.29 13.30 -9.05
N ARG A 56 0.75 14.19 -9.93
CA ARG A 56 1.00 15.61 -9.62
C ARG A 56 -0.28 16.43 -9.39
N GLU A 57 -1.44 15.89 -9.75
CA GLU A 57 -2.72 16.55 -9.55
C GLU A 57 -3.25 16.39 -8.11
N PHE A 58 -2.74 15.40 -7.37
CA PHE A 58 -3.14 15.17 -5.99
C PHE A 58 -2.48 16.14 -5.03
N GLN A 59 -3.19 16.46 -3.95
CA GLN A 59 -2.67 17.30 -2.88
C GLN A 59 -1.48 16.64 -2.17
N PRO A 60 -0.55 17.44 -1.63
CA PRO A 60 0.63 16.92 -0.92
C PRO A 60 0.29 15.88 0.16
N ARG A 61 -0.79 16.09 0.92
CA ARG A 61 -1.26 15.14 1.94
C ARG A 61 -1.53 13.74 1.37
N THR A 62 -2.12 13.65 0.19
CA THR A 62 -2.40 12.37 -0.48
C THR A 62 -1.10 11.69 -0.91
N ILE A 63 -0.14 12.47 -1.46
CA ILE A 63 1.18 11.98 -1.84
C ILE A 63 1.96 11.45 -0.63
N ASP A 64 1.95 12.20 0.47
CA ASP A 64 2.65 11.82 1.69
C ASP A 64 2.03 10.57 2.33
N THR A 65 0.70 10.45 2.30
CA THR A 65 0.00 9.22 2.73
C THR A 65 0.42 8.02 1.86
N ALA A 66 0.55 8.19 0.55
CA ALA A 66 1.00 7.13 -0.36
C ALA A 66 2.48 6.75 -0.12
N ARG A 67 3.34 7.74 0.20
CA ARG A 67 4.74 7.50 0.57
C ARG A 67 4.84 6.70 1.86
N TRP A 68 4.09 7.09 2.88
CA TRP A 68 4.02 6.39 4.15
C TRP A 68 3.52 4.95 3.96
N ALA A 69 2.41 4.76 3.23
CA ALA A 69 1.90 3.42 2.92
C ALA A 69 2.95 2.54 2.21
N ARG A 70 3.74 3.11 1.28
CA ARG A 70 4.82 2.39 0.61
C ARG A 70 5.91 1.93 1.58
N GLU A 71 6.26 2.78 2.54
CA GLU A 71 7.27 2.47 3.56
C GLU A 71 6.82 1.30 4.44
N GLN A 72 5.58 1.34 4.93
CA GLN A 72 5.00 0.27 5.74
C GLN A 72 5.00 -1.07 4.99
N VAL A 73 4.55 -1.07 3.74
CA VAL A 73 4.58 -2.26 2.87
C VAL A 73 6.02 -2.76 2.67
N LYS A 74 7.00 -1.87 2.46
CA LYS A 74 8.40 -2.26 2.27
C LYS A 74 8.97 -2.91 3.53
N ARG A 75 8.67 -2.37 4.72
CA ARG A 75 9.12 -2.94 6.00
C ARG A 75 8.62 -4.36 6.16
N GLN A 76 7.36 -4.62 5.84
CA GLN A 76 6.77 -5.95 5.94
C GLN A 76 7.36 -6.95 4.93
N LEU A 77 7.55 -6.54 3.67
CA LEU A 77 8.22 -7.37 2.66
C LEU A 77 9.69 -7.68 3.01
N GLY A 78 10.39 -6.73 3.64
CA GLY A 78 11.75 -6.89 4.13
C GLY A 78 11.83 -7.78 5.37
N GLY A 79 10.93 -7.59 6.33
CA GLY A 79 10.85 -8.35 7.59
C GLY A 79 10.45 -9.82 7.38
N ALA A 80 9.61 -10.12 6.38
CA ALA A 80 9.29 -11.49 6.00
C ALA A 80 10.54 -12.28 5.54
N SER A 81 11.51 -11.61 4.91
CA SER A 81 12.76 -12.25 4.47
C SER A 81 13.64 -12.68 5.65
N SER A 82 13.60 -11.98 6.78
CA SER A 82 14.35 -12.34 8.00
C SER A 82 13.74 -13.53 8.76
N ILE A 83 12.42 -13.73 8.70
CA ILE A 83 11.76 -14.83 9.42
C ILE A 83 11.93 -16.15 8.66
N MET A 84 11.79 -16.17 7.32
CA MET A 84 12.01 -17.40 6.53
C MET A 84 13.46 -17.90 6.55
N ALA A 85 14.43 -17.05 6.88
CA ALA A 85 15.83 -17.47 7.01
C ALA A 85 16.14 -18.18 8.34
N GLN A 86 15.19 -18.17 9.29
CA GLN A 86 15.37 -18.73 10.64
C GLN A 86 14.42 -19.91 10.94
N ALA A 87 13.61 -20.34 9.98
CA ALA A 87 12.66 -21.44 10.11
C ALA A 87 13.14 -22.72 9.41
#